data_AF-A0A8H7UMS1-F1
#
_entry.id   AF-A0A8H7UMS1-F1
#
_cell.length_a   1.000
_cell.length_b   1.000
_cell.length_c   1.000
_cell.angle_alpha   90.00
_cell.angle_beta   90.00
_cell.angle_gamma   90.00
#
_symmetry.space_group_name_H-M   'P 1'
#
loop_
_entity.id
_entity.type
_entity.pdbx_description
1 polymer ?
#
loop_
_entity_poly.entity_id
_entity_poly.type
_entity_poly.pdbx_seq_one_letter_code
_entity_poly.pdbx_strand_id
1 'polypeptide(L)'
;MSQVVSTFAFLFPGNAMVNSLLATSYISIIPNLLLYFVPPDIKPTTLNTLVNFAVGSLLGDVFLHLLPHAFNSHEHNNDSSSDSGDHHHHEKSIGHANDEHKSVLIGTGIFAGLFFFYAVDKLMRAYFGKTGHDHGHDHVHDKKHDESVVDQVAVREGMRQRKSNSEKEGEKTNEAEQHHHEPSTEVRASTYLNLLADFTHNLTDGIAMAASFYASPAIGATTAVAVFFHEIPHEVSDYAILLKSGFSKKRAMMAQFTTAIGAYIGTFIGIFIEEMANSSSTSAHHHHEGNDHQHHEHHSHGLLGTSMTWADLIIPATAGGFLYIATVGVIPELLESKSSSKLQPFKELAAMIFGMALMAGIAWNETHHH
;
A
#
# COMPACT_ATOMS: atom_id res chain seq x y z
N MET A 1 1.14 37.91 8.54
CA MET A 1 0.12 36.89 8.20
C MET A 1 0.24 36.59 6.72
N SER A 2 0.88 35.48 6.35
CA SER A 2 1.28 35.19 4.97
C SER A 2 0.08 34.85 4.08
N GLN A 3 0.19 35.10 2.78
CA GLN A 3 -0.84 34.75 1.78
C GLN A 3 -1.28 33.27 1.86
N VAL A 4 -0.37 32.38 2.29
CA VAL A 4 -0.62 30.94 2.48
C VAL A 4 -1.73 30.68 3.50
N VAL A 5 -1.73 31.38 4.64
CA VAL A 5 -2.78 31.27 5.66
C VAL A 5 -4.13 31.72 5.09
N SER A 6 -4.15 32.73 4.23
CA SER A 6 -5.38 33.20 3.59
C SER A 6 -5.95 32.23 2.55
N THR A 7 -5.10 31.49 1.84
CA THR A 7 -5.54 30.49 0.85
C THR A 7 -6.12 29.25 1.53
N PHE A 8 -5.47 28.77 2.60
CA PHE A 8 -5.91 27.58 3.32
C PHE A 8 -7.06 27.82 4.30
N ALA A 9 -7.29 29.06 4.74
CA ALA A 9 -8.43 29.40 5.60
C ALA A 9 -9.79 29.05 4.98
N PHE A 10 -9.89 28.98 3.64
CA PHE A 10 -11.11 28.52 2.97
C PHE A 10 -11.30 27.00 3.10
N LEU A 11 -10.22 26.22 2.97
CA LEU A 11 -10.26 24.75 3.04
C LEU A 11 -10.33 24.24 4.48
N PHE A 12 -9.72 24.97 5.43
CA PHE A 12 -9.60 24.59 6.83
C PHE A 12 -10.07 25.74 7.75
N PRO A 13 -11.39 26.04 7.81
CA PRO A 13 -11.93 27.19 8.52
C PRO A 13 -12.13 26.96 10.02
N GLY A 14 -11.99 25.72 10.50
CA GLY A 14 -12.29 25.31 11.86
C GLY A 14 -11.12 25.47 12.83
N ASN A 15 -11.30 24.90 14.03
CA ASN A 15 -10.20 24.67 14.97
C ASN A 15 -9.38 23.42 14.56
N ALA A 16 -8.31 23.12 15.29
CA ALA A 16 -7.43 21.98 15.00
C ALA A 16 -8.21 20.67 14.80
N MET A 17 -9.06 20.30 15.77
CA MET A 17 -9.93 19.12 15.69
C MET A 17 -10.78 19.07 14.40
N VAL A 18 -11.51 20.15 14.11
CA VAL A 18 -12.40 20.22 12.93
C VAL A 18 -11.58 20.15 11.64
N ASN A 19 -10.44 20.83 11.59
CA ASN A 19 -9.60 20.85 10.41
C ASN A 19 -8.92 19.49 10.17
N SER A 20 -8.51 18.78 11.21
CA SER A 20 -7.99 17.41 11.10
C SER A 20 -9.05 16.46 10.52
N LEU A 21 -10.30 16.54 10.99
CA LEU A 21 -11.40 15.72 10.45
C LEU A 21 -11.77 16.10 9.00
N LEU A 22 -11.74 17.39 8.67
CA LEU A 22 -11.95 17.86 7.30
C LEU A 22 -10.83 17.38 6.36
N ALA A 23 -9.57 17.53 6.78
CA ALA A 23 -8.42 17.05 6.04
C ALA A 23 -8.48 15.54 5.81
N THR A 24 -8.78 14.77 6.86
CA THR A 24 -9.01 13.31 6.77
C THR A 24 -10.08 12.99 5.72
N SER A 25 -11.17 13.75 5.72
CA SER A 25 -12.25 13.56 4.74
C SER A 25 -11.77 13.86 3.30
N TYR A 26 -10.92 14.87 3.11
CA TYR A 26 -10.37 15.19 1.79
C TYR A 26 -9.41 14.12 1.28
N ILE A 27 -8.47 13.67 2.12
CA ILE A 27 -7.46 12.68 1.72
C ILE A 27 -8.08 11.29 1.49
N SER A 28 -9.13 10.91 2.22
CA SER A 28 -9.72 9.58 2.08
C SER A 28 -10.88 9.50 1.08
N ILE A 29 -11.69 10.56 0.92
CA ILE A 29 -12.88 10.49 0.05
C ILE A 29 -12.53 10.88 -1.38
N ILE A 30 -11.78 11.96 -1.57
CA ILE A 30 -11.60 12.54 -2.91
C ILE A 30 -10.76 11.61 -3.81
N PRO A 31 -9.56 11.13 -3.40
CA PRO A 31 -8.78 10.20 -4.20
C PRO A 31 -9.56 8.94 -4.61
N ASN A 32 -10.27 8.32 -3.69
CA ASN A 32 -11.10 7.15 -3.99
C ASN A 32 -12.26 7.46 -4.97
N LEU A 33 -12.88 8.66 -4.88
CA LEU A 33 -13.87 9.11 -5.86
C LEU A 33 -13.26 9.32 -7.26
N LEU A 34 -11.99 9.70 -7.37
CA LEU A 34 -11.33 9.84 -8.69
C LEU A 34 -11.28 8.51 -9.43
N LEU A 35 -11.24 7.38 -8.72
CA LEU A 35 -11.27 6.04 -9.31
C LEU A 35 -12.60 5.72 -9.99
N TYR A 36 -13.67 6.43 -9.65
CA TYR A 36 -14.94 6.32 -10.38
C TYR A 36 -14.79 6.67 -11.86
N PHE A 37 -13.85 7.53 -12.23
CA PHE A 37 -13.59 7.91 -13.62
C PHE A 37 -12.74 6.89 -14.37
N VAL A 38 -12.15 5.90 -13.69
CA VAL A 38 -11.39 4.82 -14.33
C VAL A 38 -12.37 3.85 -15.02
N PRO A 39 -12.23 3.55 -16.32
CA PRO A 39 -13.14 2.64 -17.02
C PRO A 39 -13.18 1.24 -16.37
N PRO A 40 -14.36 0.59 -16.28
CA PRO A 40 -14.47 -0.75 -15.69
C PRO A 40 -13.84 -1.84 -16.58
N ASP A 41 -13.89 -1.67 -17.90
CA ASP A 41 -13.43 -2.68 -18.87
C ASP A 41 -11.96 -2.48 -19.22
N ILE A 42 -11.09 -2.69 -18.23
CA ILE A 42 -9.64 -2.56 -18.40
C ILE A 42 -9.11 -3.81 -19.11
N LYS A 43 -8.47 -3.62 -20.27
CA LYS A 43 -7.79 -4.71 -20.99
C LYS A 43 -6.69 -5.32 -20.11
N PRO A 44 -6.44 -6.64 -20.16
CA PRO A 44 -5.41 -7.29 -19.34
C PRO A 44 -4.01 -6.64 -19.47
N THR A 45 -3.64 -6.18 -20.67
CA THR A 45 -2.36 -5.48 -20.89
C THR A 45 -2.31 -4.10 -20.21
N THR A 46 -3.43 -3.37 -20.22
CA THR A 46 -3.54 -2.10 -19.49
C THR A 46 -3.54 -2.34 -17.99
N LEU A 47 -4.22 -3.39 -17.52
CA LEU A 47 -4.25 -3.76 -16.11
C LEU A 47 -2.86 -4.12 -15.60
N ASN A 48 -2.10 -4.94 -16.33
CA ASN A 48 -0.70 -5.23 -15.99
C ASN A 48 0.17 -3.97 -15.95
N THR A 49 -0.07 -3.02 -16.86
CA THR A 49 0.64 -1.73 -16.85
C THR A 49 0.32 -0.93 -15.59
N LEU A 50 -0.96 -0.89 -15.18
CA LEU A 50 -1.40 -0.25 -13.94
C LEU A 50 -0.83 -0.94 -12.70
N VAL A 51 -0.73 -2.26 -12.69
CA VAL A 51 -0.14 -3.01 -11.56
C VAL A 51 1.38 -2.81 -11.50
N ASN A 52 2.06 -2.65 -12.63
CA ASN A 52 3.48 -2.25 -12.63
C ASN A 52 3.67 -0.82 -12.11
N PHE A 53 2.79 0.11 -12.49
CA PHE A 53 2.72 1.43 -11.87
C PHE A 53 2.53 1.31 -10.34
N ALA A 54 1.61 0.45 -9.89
CA ALA A 54 1.32 0.19 -8.48
C ALA A 54 2.54 -0.31 -7.69
N VAL A 55 3.31 -1.23 -8.26
CA VAL A 55 4.56 -1.68 -7.65
C VAL A 55 5.58 -0.54 -7.59
N GLY A 56 5.66 0.28 -8.63
CA GLY A 56 6.56 1.42 -8.71
C GLY A 56 6.25 2.50 -7.67
N SER A 57 4.97 2.84 -7.49
CA SER A 57 4.50 3.78 -6.45
C SER A 57 4.69 3.20 -5.05
N LEU A 58 4.29 1.95 -4.77
CA LEU A 58 4.48 1.32 -3.45
C LEU A 58 5.97 1.27 -3.04
N LEU A 59 6.86 0.87 -3.95
CA LEU A 59 8.29 0.87 -3.67
C LEU A 59 8.87 2.29 -3.59
N GLY A 60 8.37 3.21 -4.42
CA GLY A 60 8.74 4.62 -4.35
C GLY A 60 8.39 5.24 -3.00
N ASP A 61 7.19 4.97 -2.50
CA ASP A 61 6.72 5.40 -1.18
C ASP A 61 7.62 4.84 -0.07
N VAL A 62 7.83 3.51 -0.05
CA VAL A 62 8.70 2.87 0.94
C VAL A 62 10.09 3.49 0.96
N PHE A 63 10.78 3.53 -0.19
CA PHE A 63 12.19 3.92 -0.23
C PHE A 63 12.44 5.42 -0.19
N LEU A 64 11.51 6.25 -0.69
CA LEU A 64 11.75 7.68 -0.90
C LEU A 64 10.93 8.55 0.05
N HIS A 65 9.92 8.00 0.72
CA HIS A 65 9.08 8.72 1.67
C HIS A 65 9.14 8.07 3.07
N LEU A 66 8.64 6.84 3.24
CA LEU A 66 8.51 6.20 4.56
C LEU A 66 9.84 5.90 5.25
N LEU A 67 10.83 5.35 4.53
CA LEU A 67 12.13 5.04 5.13
C LEU A 67 12.89 6.32 5.51
N PRO A 68 13.09 7.31 4.62
CA PRO A 68 13.72 8.57 5.01
C PRO A 68 13.01 9.25 6.18
N HIS A 69 11.67 9.27 6.18
CA HIS A 69 10.89 9.79 7.29
C HIS A 69 11.21 9.03 8.59
N ALA A 70 11.09 7.70 8.60
CA ALA A 70 11.38 6.88 9.78
C ALA A 70 12.76 7.12 10.39
N PHE A 71 13.80 7.34 9.57
CA PHE A 71 15.14 7.64 10.05
C PHE A 71 15.34 9.10 10.49
N ASN A 72 14.60 10.06 9.94
CA ASN A 72 14.77 11.49 10.19
C ASN A 72 13.77 12.11 11.19
N SER A 73 12.65 11.43 11.49
CA SER A 73 11.56 11.96 12.34
C SER A 73 11.95 12.25 13.80
N HIS A 74 13.20 12.00 14.19
CA HIS A 74 13.69 12.22 15.55
C HIS A 74 14.77 13.28 15.71
N GLU A 75 15.10 14.04 14.65
CA GLU A 75 15.95 15.24 14.81
C GLU A 75 15.18 16.43 15.41
N HIS A 76 13.85 16.51 15.24
CA HIS A 76 13.07 17.71 15.57
C HIS A 76 12.51 17.81 17.00
N ASN A 77 12.69 16.81 17.86
CA ASN A 77 12.17 16.87 19.25
C ASN A 77 13.20 17.38 20.28
N ASN A 78 14.45 17.68 19.88
CA ASN A 78 15.50 18.09 20.81
C ASN A 78 15.92 19.58 20.72
N ASP A 79 15.42 20.34 19.74
CA ASP A 79 15.89 21.72 19.50
C ASP A 79 15.09 22.81 20.22
N SER A 80 14.21 22.48 21.17
CA SER A 80 13.52 23.47 22.00
C SER A 80 14.32 23.90 23.25
N SER A 81 15.59 23.51 23.38
CA SER A 81 16.43 23.90 24.54
C SER A 81 17.86 24.31 24.16
N SER A 82 18.01 25.36 23.34
CA SER A 82 19.31 26.05 23.26
C SER A 82 19.16 27.57 23.19
N ASP A 83 18.84 28.18 24.32
CA ASP A 83 19.41 29.48 24.65
C ASP A 83 19.89 29.49 26.10
N SER A 84 21.13 29.07 26.29
CA SER A 84 22.06 29.60 27.31
C SER A 84 23.38 28.84 27.16
N GLY A 85 24.41 29.52 26.66
CA GLY A 85 25.75 28.97 26.61
C GLY A 85 26.28 28.67 28.02
N ASP A 86 26.98 27.55 28.18
CA ASP A 86 28.42 27.52 28.40
C ASP A 86 28.90 26.05 28.54
N HIS A 87 30.12 25.77 28.06
CA HIS A 87 30.97 24.59 28.31
C HIS A 87 30.36 23.18 28.51
N HIS A 88 30.69 22.20 27.64
CA HIS A 88 31.23 20.86 28.01
C HIS A 88 31.51 19.97 26.75
N HIS A 89 32.77 19.62 26.52
CA HIS A 89 33.26 18.82 25.37
C HIS A 89 33.18 17.29 25.55
N HIS A 90 32.27 16.75 26.37
CA HIS A 90 32.21 15.31 26.66
C HIS A 90 30.94 14.57 26.19
N GLU A 91 29.95 15.26 25.64
CA GLU A 91 28.64 14.65 25.33
C GLU A 91 28.47 14.20 23.87
N LYS A 92 29.45 14.47 23.00
CA LYS A 92 29.35 14.07 21.59
C LYS A 92 29.46 12.55 21.36
N SER A 93 30.04 11.80 22.31
CA SER A 93 30.20 10.34 22.18
C SER A 93 28.97 9.53 22.59
N ILE A 94 28.08 10.09 23.42
CA ILE A 94 26.87 9.38 23.90
C ILE A 94 25.70 9.57 22.92
N GLY A 95 25.61 10.73 22.25
CA GLY A 95 24.64 10.97 21.18
C GLY A 95 24.75 9.98 20.02
N HIS A 96 25.98 9.71 19.54
CA HIS A 96 26.21 8.78 18.43
C HIS A 96 25.81 7.33 18.74
N ALA A 97 26.01 6.86 19.98
CA ALA A 97 25.60 5.51 20.38
C ALA A 97 24.06 5.38 20.47
N ASN A 98 23.37 6.43 20.96
CA ASN A 98 21.91 6.46 21.00
C ASN A 98 21.29 6.46 19.59
N ASP A 99 21.94 7.11 18.61
CA ASP A 99 21.45 7.13 17.22
C ASP A 99 21.67 5.80 16.48
N GLU A 100 22.73 5.05 16.81
CA GLU A 100 22.89 3.67 16.33
C GLU A 100 21.77 2.77 16.86
N HIS A 101 21.45 2.84 18.15
CA HIS A 101 20.36 2.06 18.74
C HIS A 101 18.98 2.41 18.17
N LYS A 102 18.72 3.70 17.88
CA LYS A 102 17.49 4.13 17.18
C LYS A 102 17.42 3.54 15.78
N SER A 103 18.51 3.63 15.01
CA SER A 103 18.58 3.07 13.65
C SER A 103 18.32 1.57 13.64
N VAL A 104 18.86 0.84 14.65
CA VAL A 104 18.60 -0.59 14.84
C VAL A 104 17.13 -0.85 15.20
N LEU A 105 16.49 -0.02 16.03
CA LEU A 105 15.08 -0.12 16.36
C LEU A 105 14.18 0.12 15.15
N ILE A 106 14.47 1.14 14.33
CA ILE A 106 13.77 1.41 13.06
C ILE A 106 13.91 0.21 12.13
N GLY A 107 15.14 -0.28 11.92
CA GLY A 107 15.41 -1.50 11.15
C GLY A 107 14.64 -2.72 11.67
N THR A 108 14.54 -2.86 12.99
CA THR A 108 13.76 -3.91 13.65
C THR A 108 12.27 -3.74 13.39
N GLY A 109 11.75 -2.51 13.42
CA GLY A 109 10.36 -2.20 13.06
C GLY A 109 10.03 -2.59 11.62
N ILE A 110 10.89 -2.23 10.66
CA ILE A 110 10.76 -2.63 9.25
C ILE A 110 10.72 -4.15 9.11
N PHE A 111 11.67 -4.84 9.76
CA PHE A 111 11.72 -6.29 9.72
C PHE A 111 10.49 -6.93 10.38
N ALA A 112 10.02 -6.39 11.52
CA ALA A 112 8.84 -6.87 12.21
C ALA A 112 7.59 -6.73 11.36
N GLY A 113 7.43 -5.60 10.66
CA GLY A 113 6.36 -5.38 9.70
C GLY A 113 6.37 -6.39 8.55
N LEU A 114 7.53 -6.55 7.89
CA LEU A 114 7.71 -7.54 6.83
C LEU A 114 7.39 -8.96 7.32
N PHE A 115 7.88 -9.33 8.51
CA PHE A 115 7.65 -10.65 9.09
C PHE A 115 6.19 -10.85 9.50
N PHE A 116 5.52 -9.82 10.01
CA PHE A 116 4.10 -9.87 10.32
C PHE A 116 3.27 -10.18 9.07
N PHE A 117 3.53 -9.48 7.96
CA PHE A 117 2.85 -9.73 6.69
C PHE A 117 3.16 -11.13 6.14
N TYR A 118 4.41 -11.57 6.22
CA TYR A 118 4.78 -12.96 5.92
C TYR A 118 4.00 -13.97 6.78
N ALA A 119 3.89 -13.73 8.07
CA ALA A 119 3.20 -14.62 8.99
C ALA A 119 1.71 -14.69 8.67
N VAL A 120 1.07 -13.54 8.41
CA VAL A 120 -0.34 -13.48 7.99
C VAL A 120 -0.54 -14.21 6.66
N ASP A 121 0.32 -13.98 5.66
CA ASP A 121 0.26 -14.67 4.36
C ASP A 121 0.36 -16.20 4.54
N LYS A 122 1.38 -16.65 5.27
CA LYS A 122 1.60 -18.07 5.55
C LYS A 122 0.43 -18.69 6.30
N LEU A 123 -0.13 -17.97 7.27
CA LEU A 123 -1.25 -18.43 8.07
C LEU A 123 -2.52 -18.56 7.22
N MET A 124 -2.77 -17.57 6.35
CA MET A 124 -3.87 -17.62 5.39
C MET A 124 -3.72 -18.81 4.46
N ARG A 125 -2.54 -19.06 3.90
CA ARG A 125 -2.29 -20.24 3.05
C ARG A 125 -2.47 -21.55 3.80
N ALA A 126 -2.08 -21.61 5.08
CA ALA A 126 -2.23 -22.81 5.89
C ALA A 126 -3.69 -23.13 6.25
N TYR A 127 -4.52 -22.11 6.52
CA TYR A 127 -5.92 -22.29 6.90
C TYR A 127 -6.88 -22.36 5.70
N PHE A 128 -6.67 -21.53 4.68
CA PHE A 128 -7.52 -21.48 3.48
C PHE A 128 -7.03 -22.43 2.36
N GLY A 129 -5.81 -22.94 2.42
CA GLY A 129 -5.25 -23.87 1.42
C GLY A 129 -5.68 -25.34 1.57
N LYS A 130 -6.49 -25.70 2.57
CA LYS A 130 -6.86 -27.10 2.85
C LYS A 130 -8.21 -27.56 2.27
N THR A 131 -8.96 -26.71 1.56
CA THR A 131 -10.26 -27.07 0.96
C THR A 131 -10.20 -27.32 -0.55
N GLY A 132 -9.17 -28.04 -1.00
CA GLY A 132 -9.08 -28.56 -2.38
C GLY A 132 -8.70 -30.03 -2.36
N HIS A 133 -9.69 -30.91 -2.20
CA HIS A 133 -9.44 -32.34 -2.37
C HIS A 133 -9.32 -32.65 -3.87
N ASP A 134 -8.09 -33.00 -4.22
CA ASP A 134 -7.62 -33.53 -5.49
C ASP A 134 -8.19 -34.93 -5.74
N HIS A 135 -8.99 -35.09 -6.79
CA HIS A 135 -9.36 -36.39 -7.35
C HIS A 135 -9.35 -36.32 -8.88
N GLY A 136 -8.15 -36.25 -9.46
CA GLY A 136 -7.93 -36.65 -10.84
C GLY A 136 -7.96 -38.17 -10.98
N HIS A 137 -9.02 -38.71 -11.57
CA HIS A 137 -8.97 -40.04 -12.18
C HIS A 137 -9.19 -39.92 -13.69
N ASP A 138 -8.06 -39.96 -14.38
CA ASP A 138 -7.90 -40.13 -15.81
C ASP A 138 -8.20 -41.61 -16.16
N HIS A 139 -9.19 -41.85 -17.02
CA HIS A 139 -9.45 -43.16 -17.61
C HIS A 139 -9.83 -43.02 -19.09
N VAL A 140 -8.82 -42.80 -19.94
CA VAL A 140 -8.86 -43.22 -21.34
C VAL A 140 -8.48 -44.70 -21.40
N HIS A 141 -9.47 -45.57 -21.57
CA HIS A 141 -9.23 -46.95 -21.97
C HIS A 141 -9.20 -47.06 -23.49
N ASP A 142 -7.99 -47.06 -24.03
CA ASP A 142 -7.68 -47.59 -25.35
C ASP A 142 -7.51 -49.12 -25.21
N LYS A 143 -8.34 -49.91 -25.89
CA LYS A 143 -8.13 -51.36 -26.06
C LYS A 143 -8.32 -51.73 -27.53
N LYS A 144 -7.17 -51.98 -28.17
CA LYS A 144 -7.02 -52.80 -29.36
C LYS A 144 -7.25 -54.29 -29.04
N HIS A 145 -7.95 -54.97 -29.95
CA HIS A 145 -7.82 -56.38 -30.33
C HIS A 145 -8.33 -56.41 -31.80
N ASP A 146 -7.47 -56.49 -32.80
CA ASP A 146 -6.78 -57.68 -33.34
C ASP A 146 -7.76 -58.74 -33.87
N GLU A 147 -7.99 -58.75 -35.20
CA GLU A 147 -7.93 -59.98 -36.01
C GLU A 147 -7.95 -59.71 -37.53
N SER A 148 -6.88 -60.19 -38.17
CA SER A 148 -6.79 -60.89 -39.48
C SER A 148 -7.39 -60.28 -40.76
N VAL A 149 -6.52 -59.96 -41.72
CA VAL A 149 -6.21 -60.74 -42.94
C VAL A 149 -5.58 -59.79 -43.97
N VAL A 150 -4.33 -60.08 -44.32
CA VAL A 150 -3.60 -59.47 -45.43
C VAL A 150 -3.95 -60.27 -46.68
N ASP A 151 -4.48 -59.64 -47.73
CA ASP A 151 -3.96 -59.93 -49.08
C ASP A 151 -4.26 -58.85 -50.14
N GLN A 152 -3.26 -58.69 -51.00
CA GLN A 152 -3.24 -58.19 -52.38
C GLN A 152 -3.36 -56.68 -52.74
N VAL A 153 -2.21 -56.21 -53.24
CA VAL A 153 -2.01 -55.08 -54.14
C VAL A 153 -2.47 -55.44 -55.56
N ALA A 154 -3.28 -54.59 -56.19
CA ALA A 154 -3.35 -54.50 -57.64
C ALA A 154 -3.77 -53.10 -58.10
N VAL A 155 -2.91 -52.49 -58.91
CA VAL A 155 -3.13 -51.24 -59.66
C VAL A 155 -4.07 -51.52 -60.84
N ARG A 156 -5.09 -50.67 -61.07
CA ARG A 156 -5.54 -50.30 -62.43
C ARG A 156 -6.52 -49.13 -62.50
N GLU A 157 -6.38 -48.43 -63.61
CA GLU A 157 -7.04 -47.21 -64.08
C GLU A 157 -8.57 -47.32 -64.24
N GLY A 158 -9.25 -46.15 -64.25
CA GLY A 158 -10.31 -45.91 -65.23
C GLY A 158 -11.65 -45.35 -64.71
N MET A 159 -12.10 -44.31 -65.42
CA MET A 159 -13.49 -43.85 -65.59
C MET A 159 -14.17 -42.94 -64.55
N ARG A 160 -14.30 -41.69 -65.00
CA ARG A 160 -15.38 -40.71 -64.76
C ARG A 160 -16.78 -41.32 -64.55
N GLN A 161 -17.52 -40.82 -63.56
CA GLN A 161 -18.96 -40.55 -63.66
C GLN A 161 -19.38 -39.39 -62.72
N ARG A 162 -20.51 -38.77 -63.04
CA ARG A 162 -20.89 -37.37 -62.82
C ARG A 162 -22.21 -37.30 -62.02
N LYS A 163 -22.40 -36.21 -61.23
CA LYS A 163 -23.63 -35.73 -60.53
C LYS A 163 -24.10 -36.58 -59.31
N SER A 164 -24.64 -36.04 -58.21
CA SER A 164 -25.44 -34.81 -58.00
C SER A 164 -25.43 -34.28 -56.54
N ASN A 165 -25.60 -32.96 -56.39
CA ASN A 165 -26.34 -32.20 -55.36
C ASN A 165 -26.84 -32.95 -54.10
N SER A 166 -26.48 -32.49 -52.90
CA SER A 166 -27.29 -31.60 -52.05
C SER A 166 -26.77 -31.55 -50.61
N GLU A 167 -26.75 -30.34 -50.06
CA GLU A 167 -27.03 -29.99 -48.66
C GLU A 167 -25.96 -30.01 -47.54
N LYS A 168 -25.93 -28.83 -46.90
CA LYS A 168 -25.60 -28.47 -45.50
C LYS A 168 -24.14 -28.14 -45.18
N GLU A 169 -23.81 -26.88 -45.46
CA GLU A 169 -22.93 -26.06 -44.63
C GLU A 169 -23.47 -26.05 -43.19
N GLY A 170 -22.83 -26.80 -42.32
CA GLY A 170 -22.89 -26.64 -40.87
C GLY A 170 -21.62 -25.93 -40.43
N GLU A 171 -21.69 -24.61 -40.35
CA GLU A 171 -20.69 -23.74 -39.76
C GLU A 171 -20.50 -24.13 -38.29
N LYS A 172 -19.43 -24.87 -37.99
CA LYS A 172 -18.99 -25.07 -36.60
C LYS A 172 -18.30 -23.79 -36.15
N THR A 173 -19.07 -22.90 -35.53
CA THR A 173 -18.55 -21.84 -34.68
C THR A 173 -17.78 -22.50 -33.54
N ASN A 174 -16.45 -22.39 -33.57
CA ASN A 174 -15.62 -22.61 -32.40
C ASN A 174 -15.95 -21.49 -31.41
N GLU A 175 -16.92 -21.74 -30.53
CA GLU A 175 -17.09 -20.95 -29.33
C GLU A 175 -15.81 -21.13 -28.51
N ALA A 176 -15.02 -20.06 -28.42
CA ALA A 176 -13.91 -19.98 -27.49
C ALA A 176 -14.50 -20.06 -26.08
N GLU A 177 -14.42 -21.24 -25.47
CA GLU A 177 -14.67 -21.41 -24.05
C GLU A 177 -13.75 -20.46 -23.28
N GLN A 178 -14.36 -19.40 -22.74
CA GLN A 178 -13.71 -18.55 -21.75
C GLN A 178 -13.53 -19.41 -20.50
N HIS A 179 -12.34 -20.02 -20.37
CA HIS A 179 -11.88 -20.58 -19.12
C HIS A 179 -11.88 -19.47 -18.07
N HIS A 180 -12.93 -19.43 -17.24
CA HIS A 180 -12.91 -18.72 -15.97
C HIS A 180 -11.86 -19.40 -15.10
N HIS A 181 -10.64 -18.87 -15.10
CA HIS A 181 -9.63 -19.21 -14.12
C HIS A 181 -10.16 -18.72 -12.77
N GLU A 182 -10.57 -19.64 -11.89
CA GLU A 182 -10.72 -19.34 -10.47
C GLU A 182 -9.40 -18.72 -9.98
N PRO A 183 -9.42 -17.55 -9.30
CA PRO A 183 -8.20 -16.92 -8.84
C PRO A 183 -7.49 -17.88 -7.88
N SER A 184 -6.21 -18.11 -8.14
CA SER A 184 -5.37 -18.95 -7.30
C SER A 184 -5.37 -18.42 -5.86
N THR A 185 -5.21 -19.32 -4.89
CA THR A 185 -5.19 -18.99 -3.45
C THR A 185 -4.16 -17.92 -3.10
N GLU A 186 -3.10 -17.83 -3.89
CA GLU A 186 -2.03 -16.82 -3.82
C GLU A 186 -2.54 -15.40 -4.10
N VAL A 187 -3.34 -15.23 -5.16
CA VAL A 187 -3.93 -13.94 -5.55
C VAL A 187 -4.93 -13.43 -4.50
N ARG A 188 -5.59 -14.34 -3.78
CA ARG A 188 -6.49 -13.99 -2.67
C ARG A 188 -5.72 -13.51 -1.43
N ALA A 189 -4.59 -14.13 -1.10
CA ALA A 189 -3.79 -13.73 0.06
C ALA A 189 -3.17 -12.33 -0.15
N SER A 190 -2.57 -12.07 -1.32
CA SER A 190 -2.01 -10.74 -1.65
C SER A 190 -3.05 -9.62 -1.56
N THR A 191 -4.30 -9.90 -1.95
CA THR A 191 -5.44 -8.96 -1.83
C THR A 191 -5.71 -8.55 -0.38
N TYR A 192 -5.85 -9.52 0.53
CA TYR A 192 -6.16 -9.20 1.94
C TYR A 192 -5.01 -8.52 2.64
N LEU A 193 -3.77 -8.90 2.31
CA LEU A 193 -2.57 -8.22 2.78
C LEU A 193 -2.54 -6.78 2.28
N ASN A 194 -2.84 -6.54 0.99
CA ASN A 194 -2.92 -5.20 0.45
C ASN A 194 -3.89 -4.32 1.24
N LEU A 195 -5.12 -4.79 1.45
CA LEU A 195 -6.13 -4.05 2.22
C LEU A 195 -5.69 -3.80 3.68
N LEU A 196 -4.95 -4.73 4.29
CA LEU A 196 -4.44 -4.56 5.65
C LEU A 196 -3.32 -3.51 5.72
N ALA A 197 -2.41 -3.50 4.75
CA ALA A 197 -1.35 -2.50 4.70
C ALA A 197 -1.91 -1.11 4.42
N ASP A 198 -2.80 -1.01 3.43
CA ASP A 198 -3.54 0.20 3.10
C ASP A 198 -4.29 0.76 4.32
N PHE A 199 -5.05 -0.08 5.04
CA PHE A 199 -5.70 0.34 6.29
C PHE A 199 -4.72 0.90 7.33
N THR A 200 -3.54 0.28 7.46
CA THR A 200 -2.52 0.69 8.45
C THR A 200 -1.80 1.97 8.03
N HIS A 201 -1.61 2.19 6.74
CA HIS A 201 -1.07 3.44 6.19
C HIS A 201 -2.05 4.59 6.35
N ASN A 202 -3.30 4.38 5.95
CA ASN A 202 -4.41 5.30 6.17
C ASN A 202 -4.50 5.69 7.66
N LEU A 203 -4.38 4.72 8.57
CA LEU A 203 -4.33 4.97 10.02
C LEU A 203 -3.20 5.93 10.40
N THR A 204 -1.99 5.75 9.88
CA THR A 204 -0.87 6.65 10.16
C THR A 204 -1.09 8.05 9.58
N ASP A 205 -1.69 8.18 8.41
CA ASP A 205 -2.00 9.49 7.81
C ASP A 205 -3.01 10.26 8.64
N GLY A 206 -4.02 9.56 9.17
CA GLY A 206 -4.97 10.14 10.11
C GLY A 206 -4.31 10.68 11.38
N ILE A 207 -3.39 9.91 11.98
CA ILE A 207 -2.62 10.37 13.14
C ILE A 207 -1.81 11.63 12.78
N ALA A 208 -1.17 11.64 11.61
CA ALA A 208 -0.42 12.80 11.11
C ALA A 208 -1.31 14.03 10.87
N MET A 209 -2.54 13.86 10.38
CA MET A 209 -3.52 14.96 10.24
C MET A 209 -3.87 15.59 11.59
N ALA A 210 -4.00 14.79 12.64
CA ALA A 210 -4.23 15.33 13.98
C ALA A 210 -3.00 16.10 14.48
N ALA A 211 -1.84 15.45 14.54
CA ALA A 211 -0.60 16.04 15.07
C ALA A 211 -0.24 17.36 14.34
N SER A 212 -0.34 17.40 13.02
CA SER A 212 0.02 18.56 12.21
C SER A 212 -0.89 19.78 12.43
N PHE A 213 -2.21 19.60 12.50
CA PHE A 213 -3.16 20.70 12.74
C PHE A 213 -3.15 21.19 14.19
N TYR A 214 -2.85 20.31 15.15
CA TYR A 214 -2.61 20.71 16.55
C TYR A 214 -1.28 21.45 16.71
N ALA A 215 -0.27 21.13 15.89
CA ALA A 215 0.98 21.90 15.84
C ALA A 215 0.77 23.31 15.28
N SER A 216 0.19 23.45 14.08
CA SER A 216 -0.31 24.74 13.58
C SER A 216 -1.25 24.58 12.36
N PRO A 217 -2.13 25.57 12.09
CA PRO A 217 -2.97 25.53 10.89
C PRO A 217 -2.17 25.49 9.57
N ALA A 218 -0.99 26.10 9.54
CA ALA A 218 -0.15 26.13 8.34
C ALA A 218 0.48 24.75 8.07
N ILE A 219 1.05 24.13 9.11
CA ILE A 219 1.65 22.78 9.02
C ILE A 219 0.58 21.77 8.65
N GLY A 220 -0.57 21.76 9.35
CA GLY A 220 -1.69 20.88 9.02
C GLY A 220 -2.18 21.02 7.58
N ALA A 221 -2.30 22.26 7.08
CA ALA A 221 -2.75 22.48 5.71
C ALA A 221 -1.72 21.99 4.67
N THR A 222 -0.42 22.21 4.88
CA THR A 222 0.62 21.71 3.98
C THR A 222 0.72 20.19 4.02
N THR A 223 0.65 19.57 5.20
CA THR A 223 0.65 18.11 5.35
C THR A 223 -0.58 17.50 4.67
N ALA A 224 -1.77 18.08 4.84
CA ALA A 224 -2.98 17.60 4.18
C ALA A 224 -2.88 17.63 2.64
N VAL A 225 -2.24 18.66 2.07
CA VAL A 225 -2.01 18.74 0.62
C VAL A 225 -0.98 17.70 0.16
N ALA A 226 0.12 17.54 0.90
CA ALA A 226 1.14 16.54 0.57
C ALA A 226 0.54 15.12 0.60
N VAL A 227 -0.19 14.80 1.67
CA VAL A 227 -0.88 13.52 1.85
C VAL A 227 -1.91 13.30 0.74
N PHE A 228 -2.75 14.29 0.46
CA PHE A 228 -3.71 14.21 -0.66
C PHE A 228 -3.05 13.81 -1.99
N PHE A 229 -1.87 14.35 -2.28
CA PHE A 229 -1.17 14.04 -3.52
C PHE A 229 -0.47 12.67 -3.51
N HIS A 230 -0.04 12.14 -2.35
CA HIS A 230 0.48 10.77 -2.28
C HIS A 230 -0.62 9.70 -2.19
N GLU A 231 -1.82 10.05 -1.74
CA GLU A 231 -2.97 9.15 -1.72
C GLU A 231 -3.48 8.80 -3.12
N ILE A 232 -3.40 9.73 -4.08
CA ILE A 232 -3.84 9.47 -5.46
C ILE A 232 -3.04 8.30 -6.09
N PRO A 233 -1.70 8.30 -6.08
CA PRO A 233 -0.91 7.14 -6.49
C PRO A 233 -1.29 5.87 -5.75
N HIS A 234 -1.40 5.89 -4.42
CA HIS A 234 -1.71 4.72 -3.60
C HIS A 234 -3.08 4.12 -3.94
N GLU A 235 -4.13 4.93 -4.01
CA GLU A 235 -5.49 4.51 -4.38
C GLU A 235 -5.58 3.94 -5.80
N VAL A 236 -4.80 4.47 -6.74
CA VAL A 236 -4.70 3.88 -8.09
C VAL A 236 -3.97 2.53 -8.04
N SER A 237 -2.98 2.41 -7.15
CA SER A 237 -2.14 1.23 -6.99
C SER A 237 -2.93 0.06 -6.40
N ASP A 238 -3.61 0.32 -5.29
CA ASP A 238 -4.45 -0.63 -4.59
C ASP A 238 -5.63 -1.07 -5.47
N TYR A 239 -6.27 -0.13 -6.15
CA TYR A 239 -7.33 -0.43 -7.11
C TYR A 239 -6.85 -1.38 -8.20
N ALA A 240 -5.66 -1.16 -8.75
CA ALA A 240 -5.08 -2.02 -9.78
C ALA A 240 -4.81 -3.44 -9.25
N ILE A 241 -4.29 -3.57 -8.03
CA ILE A 241 -4.06 -4.86 -7.37
C ILE A 241 -5.38 -5.59 -7.12
N LEU A 242 -6.41 -4.89 -6.62
CA LEU A 242 -7.74 -5.45 -6.39
C LEU A 242 -8.43 -5.92 -7.68
N LEU A 243 -8.34 -5.14 -8.76
CA LEU A 243 -8.87 -5.55 -10.06
C LEU A 243 -8.15 -6.79 -10.60
N LYS A 244 -6.82 -6.83 -10.48
CA LYS A 244 -6.01 -7.99 -10.90
C LYS A 244 -6.39 -9.24 -10.10
N SER A 245 -6.78 -9.08 -8.83
CA SER A 245 -7.26 -10.19 -8.01
C SER A 245 -8.70 -10.61 -8.25
N GLY A 246 -9.38 -10.01 -9.24
CA GLY A 246 -10.72 -10.38 -9.67
C GLY A 246 -11.84 -9.63 -8.96
N PHE A 247 -11.54 -8.55 -8.21
CA PHE A 247 -12.60 -7.68 -7.73
C PHE A 247 -13.24 -6.95 -8.92
N SER A 248 -14.57 -6.82 -8.88
CA SER A 248 -15.24 -5.87 -9.77
C SER A 248 -14.90 -4.45 -9.34
N LYS A 249 -14.95 -3.49 -10.27
CA LYS A 249 -14.74 -2.06 -9.97
C LYS A 249 -15.47 -1.59 -8.70
N LYS A 250 -16.76 -1.92 -8.59
CA LYS A 250 -17.57 -1.55 -7.41
C LYS A 250 -17.02 -2.18 -6.13
N ARG A 251 -16.61 -3.45 -6.17
CA ARG A 251 -16.05 -4.13 -5.00
C ARG A 251 -14.69 -3.56 -4.62
N ALA A 252 -13.83 -3.25 -5.59
CA ALA A 252 -12.53 -2.65 -5.36
C ALA A 252 -12.67 -1.28 -4.67
N MET A 253 -13.50 -0.39 -5.22
CA MET A 253 -13.78 0.91 -4.61
C MET A 253 -14.36 0.80 -3.20
N MET A 254 -15.32 -0.12 -2.97
CA MET A 254 -15.89 -0.32 -1.63
C MET A 254 -14.87 -0.86 -0.63
N ALA A 255 -13.93 -1.70 -1.07
CA ALA A 255 -12.86 -2.20 -0.22
C ALA A 255 -11.92 -1.06 0.21
N GLN A 256 -11.56 -0.16 -0.71
CA GLN A 256 -10.75 1.03 -0.39
C GLN A 256 -11.50 2.03 0.50
N PHE A 257 -12.81 2.21 0.31
CA PHE A 257 -13.61 2.99 1.27
C PHE A 257 -13.61 2.37 2.68
N THR A 258 -13.39 1.06 2.78
CA THR A 258 -13.30 0.37 4.07
C THR A 258 -11.94 0.60 4.72
N THR A 259 -10.85 0.62 3.94
CA THR A 259 -9.50 0.91 4.45
C THR A 259 -9.34 2.36 4.88
N ALA A 260 -9.98 3.30 4.17
CA ALA A 260 -10.13 4.71 4.55
C ALA A 260 -10.74 4.95 5.95
N ILE A 261 -11.48 3.99 6.52
CA ILE A 261 -11.94 4.07 7.92
C ILE A 261 -10.74 4.12 8.88
N GLY A 262 -9.62 3.49 8.51
CA GLY A 262 -8.35 3.55 9.22
C GLY A 262 -7.92 5.00 9.45
N ALA A 263 -8.01 5.86 8.43
CA ALA A 263 -7.65 7.26 8.56
C ALA A 263 -8.49 7.99 9.60
N TYR A 264 -9.81 7.80 9.63
CA TYR A 264 -10.64 8.38 10.68
C TYR A 264 -10.27 7.86 12.07
N ILE A 265 -10.03 6.55 12.21
CA ILE A 265 -9.59 5.98 13.49
C ILE A 265 -8.28 6.64 13.93
N GLY A 266 -7.34 6.81 13.01
CA GLY A 266 -6.05 7.44 13.26
C GLY A 266 -6.20 8.88 13.70
N THR A 267 -7.03 9.65 13.01
CA THR A 267 -7.34 11.04 13.35
C THR A 267 -7.98 11.15 14.74
N PHE A 268 -8.91 10.27 15.08
CA PHE A 268 -9.49 10.26 16.43
C PHE A 268 -8.47 9.91 17.51
N ILE A 269 -7.59 8.94 17.25
CA ILE A 269 -6.49 8.59 18.16
C ILE A 269 -5.56 9.79 18.35
N GLY A 270 -5.14 10.44 17.27
CA GLY A 270 -4.26 11.60 17.32
C GLY A 270 -4.90 12.78 18.05
N ILE A 271 -6.17 13.11 17.76
CA ILE A 271 -6.93 14.14 18.49
C ILE A 271 -6.99 13.81 19.98
N PHE A 272 -7.27 12.56 20.33
CA PHE A 272 -7.35 12.15 21.73
C PHE A 272 -6.01 12.33 22.46
N ILE A 273 -4.89 11.98 21.80
CA ILE A 273 -3.53 12.16 22.35
C ILE A 273 -3.25 13.65 22.58
N GLU A 274 -3.52 14.50 21.59
CA GLU A 274 -3.25 15.94 21.64
C GLU A 274 -4.13 16.67 22.69
N GLU A 275 -5.41 16.33 22.79
CA GLU A 275 -6.31 16.92 23.78
C GLU A 275 -5.95 16.51 25.21
N MET A 276 -5.51 15.26 25.41
CA MET A 276 -5.01 14.80 26.71
C MET A 276 -3.74 15.54 27.11
N ALA A 277 -2.82 15.77 26.16
CA ALA A 277 -1.60 16.54 26.40
C ALA A 277 -1.91 17.99 26.80
N ASN A 278 -2.82 18.68 26.09
CA ASN A 278 -3.22 20.06 26.36
C ASN A 278 -4.01 20.25 27.67
N SER A 279 -4.78 19.23 28.07
CA SER A 279 -5.52 19.24 29.35
C SER A 279 -4.59 19.09 30.56
N SER A 280 -3.51 18.32 30.39
CA SER A 280 -2.50 18.06 31.42
C SER A 280 -1.68 19.31 31.74
N SER A 281 -1.29 20.07 30.73
CA SER A 281 -0.55 21.33 30.86
C SER A 281 -1.39 22.45 31.49
N THR A 282 -2.70 22.50 31.22
CA THR A 282 -3.61 23.49 31.83
C THR A 282 -3.85 23.23 33.33
N SER A 283 -3.89 21.96 33.76
CA SER A 283 -4.12 21.57 35.16
C SER A 283 -2.92 21.85 36.07
N ALA A 284 -1.70 21.91 35.51
CA ALA A 284 -0.48 22.27 36.25
C ALA A 284 -0.42 23.76 36.64
N HIS A 285 -1.17 24.64 35.94
CA HIS A 285 -1.15 26.08 36.19
C HIS A 285 -2.06 26.57 37.33
N HIS A 286 -2.90 25.71 37.92
CA HIS A 286 -3.79 26.08 39.04
C HIS A 286 -3.29 25.69 40.43
N HIS A 287 -2.10 25.09 40.55
CA HIS A 287 -1.50 24.72 41.83
C HIS A 287 -0.01 25.08 41.89
N HIS A 288 0.36 26.37 41.92
CA HIS A 288 1.65 26.79 42.48
C HIS A 288 1.64 28.27 42.87
N GLU A 289 1.11 28.57 44.06
CA GLU A 289 1.71 29.56 44.95
C GLU A 289 2.30 28.78 46.14
N GLY A 290 3.63 28.68 46.20
CA GLY A 290 4.36 28.21 47.38
C GLY A 290 5.24 26.96 47.17
N ASN A 291 6.55 27.17 47.35
CA ASN A 291 7.65 26.24 47.65
C ASN A 291 8.20 25.28 46.58
N ASP A 292 9.47 25.57 46.24
CA ASP A 292 10.65 24.71 46.12
C ASP A 292 10.57 23.34 45.44
N HIS A 293 11.25 23.28 44.29
CA HIS A 293 12.11 22.20 43.81
C HIS A 293 11.64 20.76 44.04
N GLN A 294 10.90 20.23 43.06
CA GLN A 294 11.16 18.91 42.49
C GLN A 294 10.42 18.78 41.15
N HIS A 295 11.12 19.09 40.06
CA HIS A 295 10.69 18.64 38.73
C HIS A 295 10.83 17.12 38.70
N HIS A 296 9.75 16.41 39.00
CA HIS A 296 9.60 15.03 38.59
C HIS A 296 9.35 15.03 37.08
N GLU A 297 10.43 15.09 36.29
CA GLU A 297 10.38 14.70 34.89
C GLU A 297 9.93 13.24 34.84
N HIS A 298 8.70 13.01 34.39
CA HIS A 298 8.27 11.71 33.96
C HIS A 298 9.06 11.35 32.70
N HIS A 299 10.30 10.88 32.88
CA HIS A 299 11.01 10.17 31.83
C HIS A 299 10.22 8.90 31.55
N SER A 300 9.34 8.94 30.56
CA SER A 300 8.91 7.73 29.86
C SER A 300 10.19 7.06 29.36
N HIS A 301 10.59 5.97 30.01
CA HIS A 301 11.73 5.18 29.54
C HIS A 301 11.43 4.73 28.12
N GLY A 302 12.04 5.39 27.14
CA GLY A 302 11.91 4.97 25.75
C GLY A 302 12.56 3.60 25.54
N LEU A 303 12.28 3.02 24.39
CA LEU A 303 12.56 1.62 24.09
C LEU A 303 14.07 1.37 24.11
N LEU A 304 14.49 0.37 24.90
CA LEU A 304 15.88 -0.09 24.98
C LEU A 304 16.89 1.04 25.25
N GLY A 305 16.49 2.07 26.01
CA GLY A 305 17.35 3.21 26.33
C GLY A 305 17.42 4.28 25.25
N THR A 306 16.63 4.17 24.19
CA THR A 306 16.43 5.24 23.19
C THR A 306 15.27 6.14 23.57
N SER A 307 15.08 7.25 22.85
CA SER A 307 13.89 8.11 22.97
C SER A 307 12.66 7.58 22.24
N MET A 308 12.77 6.45 21.52
CA MET A 308 11.68 5.93 20.70
C MET A 308 10.60 5.27 21.57
N THR A 309 9.36 5.37 21.11
CA THR A 309 8.18 4.74 21.66
C THR A 309 7.66 3.65 20.72
N TRP A 310 6.70 2.83 21.17
CA TRP A 310 6.05 1.85 20.30
C TRP A 310 5.30 2.47 19.12
N ALA A 311 4.83 3.72 19.27
CA ALA A 311 4.15 4.44 18.20
C ALA A 311 5.11 4.79 17.05
N ASP A 312 6.36 5.13 17.38
CA ASP A 312 7.41 5.46 16.40
C ASP A 312 7.81 4.26 15.53
N LEU A 313 7.45 3.04 15.94
CA LEU A 313 7.69 1.81 15.18
C LEU A 313 6.57 1.46 14.20
N ILE A 314 5.43 2.18 14.22
CA ILE A 314 4.31 1.92 13.32
C ILE A 314 4.71 2.22 11.87
N ILE A 315 5.26 3.40 11.58
CA ILE A 315 5.69 3.78 10.22
C ILE A 315 6.75 2.80 9.67
N PRO A 316 7.85 2.49 10.40
CA PRO A 316 8.78 1.43 10.01
C PRO A 316 8.08 0.11 9.70
N ALA A 317 7.15 -0.35 10.55
CA ALA A 317 6.43 -1.60 10.33
C ALA A 317 5.53 -1.56 9.09
N THR A 318 4.82 -0.47 8.84
CA THR A 318 4.02 -0.28 7.62
C THR A 318 4.90 -0.33 6.37
N ALA A 319 6.07 0.34 6.38
CA ALA A 319 7.05 0.28 5.29
C ALA A 319 7.52 -1.17 5.02
N GLY A 320 7.76 -1.95 6.09
CA GLY A 320 8.07 -3.37 5.97
C GLY A 320 6.93 -4.20 5.35
N GLY A 321 5.68 -3.90 5.69
CA GLY A 321 4.49 -4.53 5.12
C GLY A 321 4.33 -4.25 3.64
N PHE A 322 4.44 -2.98 3.21
CA PHE A 322 4.40 -2.61 1.80
C PHE A 322 5.56 -3.21 1.00
N LEU A 323 6.76 -3.29 1.59
CA LEU A 323 7.88 -3.98 0.96
C LEU A 323 7.56 -5.45 0.71
N TYR A 324 6.90 -6.14 1.66
CA TYR A 324 6.45 -7.53 1.48
C TYR A 324 5.42 -7.65 0.34
N ILE A 325 4.40 -6.79 0.32
CA ILE A 325 3.34 -6.83 -0.71
C ILE A 325 3.96 -6.62 -2.09
N ALA A 326 4.79 -5.59 -2.27
CA ALA A 326 5.39 -5.30 -3.56
C ALA A 326 6.33 -6.43 -4.02
N THR A 327 7.23 -6.89 -3.16
CA THR A 327 8.32 -7.81 -3.56
C THR A 327 7.93 -9.28 -3.57
N VAL A 328 7.08 -9.71 -2.63
CA VAL A 328 6.68 -11.12 -2.48
C VAL A 328 5.27 -11.33 -3.03
N GLY A 329 4.37 -10.37 -2.86
CA GLY A 329 2.98 -10.48 -3.30
C GLY A 329 2.76 -10.23 -4.78
N VAL A 330 3.33 -9.14 -5.33
CA VAL A 330 2.93 -8.62 -6.65
C VAL A 330 3.98 -8.83 -7.75
N ILE A 331 5.27 -8.53 -7.48
CA ILE A 331 6.34 -8.65 -8.48
C ILE A 331 6.43 -10.05 -9.11
N PRO A 332 6.42 -11.17 -8.35
CA PRO A 332 6.55 -12.50 -8.93
C PRO A 332 5.43 -12.79 -9.96
N GLU A 333 4.19 -12.41 -9.62
CA GLU A 333 3.03 -12.58 -10.49
C GLU A 333 3.13 -11.72 -11.78
N LEU A 334 3.74 -10.54 -11.70
CA LEU A 334 3.98 -9.69 -12.87
C LEU A 334 5.01 -10.30 -13.83
N LEU A 335 6.04 -10.93 -13.28
CA LEU A 335 7.10 -11.57 -14.08
C LEU A 335 6.61 -12.84 -14.80
N GLU A 336 5.58 -13.50 -14.27
CA GLU A 336 4.97 -14.68 -14.91
C GLU A 336 3.98 -14.33 -16.04
N SER A 337 3.54 -13.07 -16.12
CA SER A 337 2.57 -12.63 -17.12
C SER A 337 3.15 -12.73 -18.54
N LYS A 338 2.60 -13.63 -19.37
CA LYS A 338 3.01 -13.79 -20.77
C LYS A 338 2.23 -12.84 -21.66
N SER A 339 2.89 -11.78 -22.13
CA SER A 339 2.34 -10.93 -23.19
C SER A 339 2.84 -11.36 -24.57
N SER A 340 1.93 -11.40 -25.55
CA SER A 340 2.26 -11.69 -26.95
C SER A 340 2.97 -10.53 -27.66
N SER A 341 2.95 -9.32 -27.08
CA SER A 341 3.54 -8.11 -27.66
C SER A 341 4.94 -7.84 -27.13
N LYS A 342 5.92 -7.69 -28.04
CA LYS A 342 7.31 -7.34 -27.71
C LYS A 342 7.47 -5.99 -27.01
N LEU A 343 6.49 -5.08 -27.14
CA LEU A 343 6.52 -3.74 -26.54
C LEU A 343 5.90 -3.70 -25.13
N GLN A 344 5.19 -4.74 -24.71
CA GLN A 344 4.49 -4.73 -23.43
C GLN A 344 5.44 -4.62 -22.23
N PRO A 345 6.55 -5.37 -22.14
CA PRO A 345 7.46 -5.27 -21.00
C PRO A 345 8.08 -3.87 -20.86
N PHE A 346 8.33 -3.18 -21.98
CA PHE A 346 8.84 -1.81 -21.95
C PHE A 346 7.80 -0.82 -21.41
N LYS A 347 6.53 -1.01 -21.72
CA LYS A 347 5.43 -0.17 -21.17
C LYS A 347 5.26 -0.42 -19.68
N GLU A 348 5.32 -1.66 -19.26
CA GLU A 348 5.23 -2.07 -17.86
C GLU A 348 6.39 -1.49 -17.04
N LEU A 349 7.62 -1.63 -17.53
CA LEU A 349 8.80 -1.03 -16.90
C LEU A 349 8.71 0.51 -16.87
N ALA A 350 8.28 1.14 -17.96
CA ALA A 350 8.10 2.59 -17.99
C ALA A 350 7.03 3.06 -16.98
N ALA A 351 5.94 2.31 -16.82
CA ALA A 351 4.90 2.59 -15.83
C ALA A 351 5.42 2.45 -14.40
N MET A 352 6.23 1.41 -14.12
CA MET A 352 6.88 1.23 -12.83
C MET A 352 7.84 2.39 -12.49
N ILE A 353 8.70 2.77 -13.44
CA ILE A 353 9.60 3.93 -13.27
C ILE A 353 8.80 5.21 -13.07
N PHE A 354 7.71 5.39 -13.81
CA PHE A 354 6.85 6.55 -13.66
C PHE A 354 6.20 6.61 -12.27
N GLY A 355 5.69 5.49 -11.74
CA GLY A 355 5.16 5.43 -10.37
C GLY A 355 6.20 5.81 -9.33
N MET A 356 7.43 5.29 -9.46
CA MET A 356 8.53 5.63 -8.56
C MET A 356 8.93 7.11 -8.67
N ALA A 357 9.02 7.65 -9.89
CA ALA A 357 9.37 9.05 -10.11
C ALA A 357 8.30 10.02 -9.61
N LEU A 358 7.02 9.62 -9.69
CA LEU A 358 5.90 10.38 -9.13
C LEU A 358 6.03 10.48 -7.61
N MET A 359 6.27 9.36 -6.92
CA MET A 359 6.49 9.35 -5.47
C MET A 359 7.74 10.13 -5.07
N ALA A 360 8.83 10.00 -5.84
CA ALA A 360 10.04 10.82 -5.63
C ALA A 360 9.73 12.32 -5.72
N GLY A 361 8.93 12.73 -6.71
CA GLY A 361 8.53 14.12 -6.88
C GLY A 361 7.65 14.64 -5.74
N ILE A 362 6.74 13.81 -5.23
CA ILE A 362 5.88 14.18 -4.09
C ILE A 362 6.74 14.34 -2.82
N ALA A 363 7.54 13.33 -2.48
CA ALA A 363 8.42 13.34 -1.31
C ALA A 363 9.44 14.50 -1.35
N TRP A 364 9.99 14.79 -2.53
CA TRP A 364 10.92 15.93 -2.69
C TRP A 364 10.25 17.27 -2.40
N ASN A 365 9.00 17.47 -2.82
CA ASN A 365 8.29 18.73 -2.57
C ASN A 365 7.80 18.86 -1.13
N GLU A 366 7.53 17.74 -0.45
CA GLU A 366 7.13 17.72 0.96
C GLU A 366 8.25 18.20 1.89
N THR A 367 9.50 17.75 1.64
CA THR A 367 10.68 18.17 2.44
C THR A 367 11.00 19.67 2.37
N HIS A 368 10.48 20.40 1.36
CA HIS A 368 10.70 21.86 1.25
C HIS A 368 9.68 22.69 2.05
N HIS A 369 8.70 22.05 2.70
CA HIS A 369 7.61 22.71 3.43
C HIS A 369 7.60 22.44 4.94
N HIS A 370 8.58 21.68 5.45
CA HIS A 370 8.83 21.47 6.88
C HIS A 370 9.77 22.53 7.45
#